data_AF-Q5FKP9-F1
#
_entry.id   AF-Q5FKP9-F1
#
_cell.length_a   1.000
_cell.length_b   1.000
_cell.length_c   1.000
_cell.angle_alpha   90.00
_cell.angle_beta   90.00
_cell.angle_gamma   90.00
#
_symmetry.space_group_name_H-M   'P 1'
#
loop_
_entity.id
_entity.type
_entity.pdbx_description
1 polymer ?
#
loop_
_entity_poly.entity_id
_entity_poly.type
_entity_poly.pdbx_seq_one_letter_code
_entity_poly.pdbx_strand_id
1 'polypeptide(L)' 'MIRFNKLGMFDYEKTEKFFDFEDINEANQASVSGKIIKPVLIIDKDYQPSE' A
#
# COMPACT_ATOMS: atom_id res chain seq x y z
N MET A 1 -8.88 1.03 -16.00
CA MET A 1 -8.58 1.05 -14.56
C MET A 1 -7.85 2.33 -14.14
N ILE A 2 -6.65 2.63 -14.65
CA ILE A 2 -5.88 3.85 -14.27
C ILE A 2 -6.69 5.14 -14.46
N ARG A 3 -7.42 5.29 -15.58
CA ARG A 3 -8.30 6.45 -15.82
C ARG A 3 -9.37 6.64 -14.74
N PHE A 4 -10.00 5.57 -14.28
CA PHE A 4 -11.06 5.61 -13.26
C PHE A 4 -10.51 5.89 -11.86
N ASN A 5 -9.32 5.35 -11.55
CA ASN A 5 -8.54 5.71 -10.36
C ASN A 5 -8.22 7.21 -10.34
N LYS A 6 -7.70 7.76 -11.44
CA LYS A 6 -7.44 9.22 -11.58
C LYS A 6 -8.70 10.09 -11.49
N LEU A 7 -9.87 9.52 -11.77
CA LEU A 7 -11.17 10.20 -11.64
C LEU A 7 -11.77 10.07 -10.22
N GLY A 8 -11.06 9.45 -9.26
CA GLY A 8 -11.55 9.28 -7.89
C GLY A 8 -12.74 8.34 -7.76
N MET A 9 -13.01 7.51 -8.77
CA MET A 9 -14.19 6.63 -8.79
C MET A 9 -14.04 5.38 -7.90
N PHE A 10 -12.88 5.23 -7.25
CA PHE A 10 -12.59 4.15 -6.33
C PHE A 10 -12.00 4.70 -5.06
N ASP A 11 -12.65 4.39 -3.95
CA ASP A 11 -12.26 4.84 -2.61
C ASP A 11 -11.31 3.80 -1.96
N TYR A 12 -10.25 3.44 -2.69
CA TYR A 12 -9.29 2.42 -2.26
C TYR A 12 -8.37 2.91 -1.13
N GLU A 13 -8.26 4.23 -0.94
CA GLU A 13 -7.51 4.82 0.17
C GLU A 13 -8.07 4.33 1.53
N LYS A 14 -9.38 4.05 1.60
CA LYS A 14 -10.02 3.48 2.80
C LYS A 14 -9.66 2.03 3.08
N THR A 15 -9.07 1.32 2.11
CA THR A 15 -8.72 -0.09 2.23
C THR A 15 -7.21 -0.32 2.29
N GLU A 16 -6.42 0.72 2.07
CA GLU A 16 -4.96 0.71 2.13
C GLU A 16 -4.46 0.82 3.57
N LYS A 17 -3.53 -0.05 3.93
CA LYS A 17 -2.70 0.11 5.12
C LYS A 17 -1.25 0.07 4.72
N PHE A 18 -0.51 1.12 5.05
CA PHE A 18 0.91 1.22 4.78
C PHE A 18 1.72 0.54 5.88
N PHE A 19 2.79 -0.13 5.46
CA PHE A 19 3.78 -0.75 6.32
C PHE A 19 5.16 -0.30 5.87
N ASP A 20 6.05 -0.10 6.83
CA ASP A 20 7.45 0.17 6.55
C ASP A 20 8.17 -1.12 6.23
N PHE A 21 9.30 -1.04 5.52
CA PHE A 21 10.12 -2.20 5.22
C PHE A 21 10.55 -2.96 6.48
N GLU A 22 10.78 -2.25 7.59
CA GLU A 22 11.10 -2.83 8.90
C GLU A 22 9.97 -3.74 9.44
N ASP A 23 8.72 -3.44 9.08
CA ASP A 23 7.51 -4.17 9.51
C ASP A 23 7.05 -5.25 8.52
N ILE A 24 7.93 -5.71 7.63
CA ILE A 24 7.60 -6.66 6.55
C ILE A 24 6.88 -7.93 7.04
N ASN A 25 7.24 -8.43 8.23
CA ASN A 25 6.62 -9.61 8.81
C ASN A 25 5.18 -9.33 9.29
N GLU A 26 4.91 -8.15 9.84
CA GLU A 26 3.55 -7.73 10.18
C GLU A 26 2.70 -7.55 8.92
N ALA A 27 3.26 -6.93 7.87
CA ALA A 27 2.59 -6.76 6.59
C ALA A 27 2.20 -8.12 5.97
N ASN A 28 3.10 -9.11 6.05
CA ASN A 28 2.85 -10.47 5.54
C ASN A 28 1.73 -11.17 6.33
N GLN A 29 1.77 -11.13 7.67
CA GLN A 29 0.70 -11.68 8.49
C GLN A 29 -0.65 -10.98 8.26
N ALA A 30 -0.65 -9.66 8.07
CA ALA A 30 -1.83 -8.89 7.73
C ALA A 30 -2.42 -9.31 6.37
N SER A 31 -1.58 -9.60 5.38
CA SER A 31 -1.98 -10.12 4.08
C SER A 31 -2.60 -11.52 4.18
N VAL A 32 -1.99 -12.42 4.97
CA VAL A 32 -2.46 -13.81 5.11
C VAL A 32 -3.75 -13.90 5.92
N SER A 33 -3.87 -13.10 6.97
CA SER A 33 -5.05 -13.12 7.86
C SER A 33 -6.30 -12.50 7.23
N GLY A 34 -6.17 -11.73 6.15
CA GLY A 34 -7.28 -10.98 5.55
C GLY A 34 -7.85 -9.87 6.43
N LYS A 35 -7.19 -9.57 7.57
CA LYS A 35 -7.56 -8.47 8.47
C LYS A 35 -7.39 -7.11 7.79
N ILE A 36 -6.43 -7.02 6.87
CA ILE A 36 -6.16 -5.84 6.04
C ILE A 36 -6.50 -6.18 4.60
N ILE A 37 -7.34 -5.35 3.98
CA ILE A 37 -7.84 -5.57 2.62
C ILE A 37 -6.74 -5.31 1.59
N LYS A 38 -5.92 -4.26 1.78
CA LYS A 38 -4.80 -3.94 0.88
C LYS A 38 -3.56 -3.45 1.66
N PRO A 39 -2.64 -4.35 2.04
CA PRO A 39 -1.36 -3.94 2.62
C PRO A 39 -0.43 -3.37 1.53
N VAL A 40 0.20 -2.24 1.82
CA VAL A 40 1.19 -1.58 0.93
C VAL A 40 2.50 -1.46 1.69
N LEU A 41 3.55 -2.13 1.20
CA LEU A 41 4.89 -2.06 1.78
C LEU A 41 5.67 -0.92 1.12
N ILE A 42 6.16 0.03 1.92
CA ILE A 42 7.04 1.09 1.47
C ILE A 42 8.48 0.58 1.57
N ILE A 43 9.12 0.35 0.42
CA ILE A 43 10.47 -0.22 0.34
C ILE A 43 11.54 0.82 0.65
N ASP A 44 11.36 2.04 0.15
CA ASP A 44 12.28 3.15 0.35
C ASP A 44 11.44 4.43 0.51
N LYS A 45 11.52 5.04 1.68
CA LYS A 45 10.78 6.28 2.00
C LYS A 45 11.46 7.52 1.46
N ASP A 46 12.77 7.44 1.30
CA ASP A 46 13.61 8.56 0.92
C ASP A 46 13.95 8.51 -0.57
N TYR A 47 13.34 7.57 -1.32
CA TYR A 47 13.51 7.44 -2.76
C TYR A 47 13.22 8.77 -3.47
N GLN A 48 14.26 9.33 -4.06
CA GLN A 48 14.17 10.44 -4.99
C GLN A 48 14.59 9.89 -6.36
N PRO A 49 13.72 9.94 -7.38
CA PRO A 49 14.15 9.64 -8.74
C PRO A 49 15.25 10.63 -9.13
N SER A 50 16.38 10.13 -9.64
CA SER A 50 17.42 10.97 -10.24
C SER A 50 16.84 11.79 -11.40
N GLU A 51 17.20 13.08 -11.49
CA GLU A 51 16.78 14.00 -12.57
C GLU A 51 17.05 13.45 -13.98
#